data_AF-A0A5J5I4L2-F1
#
_entry.id   AF-A0A5J5I4L2-F1
#
_cell.length_a   1.000
_cell.length_b   1.000
_cell.length_c   1.000
_cell.angle_alpha   90.00
_cell.angle_beta   90.00
_cell.angle_gamma   90.00
#
_symmetry.space_group_name_H-M   'P 1'
#
loop_
_entity.id
_entity.type
_entity.pdbx_description
1 polymer ?
#
loop_
_entity_poly.entity_id
_entity_poly.type
_entity_poly.pdbx_seq_one_letter_code
_entity_poly.pdbx_strand_id
1 'polypeptide(L)' 'MDDCVECSVVKQMLTAEGIPFEIRNITKSEEYKKEVEKYGFLGVPVTVVGDRAVKGLNQELVELIQLQK' A
#
# COMPACT_ATOMS: atom_id res chain seq x y z
N MET A 1 14.96 -5.83 -10.65
CA MET A 1 15.54 -4.82 -9.75
C MET A 1 14.37 -4.17 -9.05
N ASP A 2 14.24 -4.47 -7.76
CA ASP A 2 13.14 -4.09 -6.89
C ASP A 2 13.39 -2.66 -6.37
N ASP A 3 13.34 -1.67 -7.26
CA ASP A 3 13.45 -0.26 -6.87
C ASP A 3 12.05 0.35 -6.87
N CYS A 4 11.26 -0.07 -5.88
CA CYS A 4 9.91 0.43 -5.71
C CYS A 4 9.99 1.79 -4.98
N VAL A 5 10.47 2.82 -5.69
CA VAL A 5 10.53 4.21 -5.18
C VAL A 5 9.17 4.63 -4.64
N GLU A 6 8.09 4.21 -5.32
CA GLU A 6 6.71 4.40 -4.88
C GLU A 6 6.44 3.83 -3.48
N CYS A 7 6.95 2.64 -3.13
CA CYS A 7 6.77 2.09 -1.77
C CYS A 7 7.38 3.00 -0.70
N SER A 8 8.55 3.59 -0.96
CA SER A 8 9.20 4.51 -0.02
C SER A 8 8.45 5.83 0.08
N VAL A 9 7.99 6.39 -1.05
CA VAL A 9 7.21 7.63 -1.09
C VAL A 9 5.90 7.48 -0.32
N VAL A 10 5.15 6.39 -0.54
CA VAL A 10 3.90 6.10 0.19
C VAL A 10 4.14 6.07 1.70
N LYS A 11 5.16 5.31 2.15
CA LYS A 11 5.50 5.23 3.57
C LYS A 11 5.88 6.59 4.15
N GLN A 12 6.65 7.39 3.41
CA GLN A 12 7.03 8.74 3.85
C GLN A 12 5.81 9.67 3.94
N MET A 13 4.88 9.60 2.98
CA MET A 13 3.64 10.38 3.03
C MET A 13 2.77 10.00 4.23
N LEU A 14 2.52 8.69 4.43
CA LEU A 14 1.74 8.20 5.57
C LEU A 14 2.40 8.59 6.91
N THR A 15 3.73 8.45 7.01
CA THR A 15 4.49 8.85 8.21
C THR A 15 4.44 10.35 8.44
N ALA A 16 4.55 11.16 7.38
CA ALA A 16 4.51 12.63 7.45
C ALA A 16 3.12 13.16 7.81
N GLU A 17 2.07 12.50 7.36
CA GLU A 17 0.68 12.80 7.77
C GLU A 17 0.37 12.30 9.19
N GLY A 18 1.24 11.47 9.79
CA GLY A 18 1.05 10.91 11.12
C GLY A 18 0.04 9.76 11.17
N ILE A 19 -0.28 9.17 10.01
CA ILE A 19 -1.24 8.07 9.91
C ILE A 19 -0.53 6.77 10.32
N PRO A 20 -1.07 6.02 11.30
CA PRO A 20 -0.53 4.71 11.63
C PRO A 20 -0.82 3.72 10.49
N PHE A 21 0.24 3.18 9.89
CA PHE A 21 0.15 2.15 8.85
C PHE A 21 0.99 0.93 9.21
N GLU A 22 0.57 -0.24 8.73
CA GLU A 22 1.28 -1.49 8.95
C GLU A 22 1.89 -1.99 7.64
N ILE A 23 3.20 -2.25 7.62
CA ILE A 23 3.89 -2.77 6.44
C ILE A 23 3.77 -4.29 6.43
N ARG A 24 2.87 -4.80 5.58
CA ARG A 24 2.72 -6.24 5.35
C ARG A 24 3.54 -6.66 4.14
N ASN A 25 4.61 -7.42 4.38
CA ASN A 25 5.49 -7.90 3.32
C ASN A 25 4.93 -9.19 2.71
N ILE A 26 4.50 -9.12 1.45
CA ILE A 26 4.08 -10.29 0.65
C ILE A 26 5.21 -11.32 0.46
N THR A 27 6.47 -10.90 0.60
CA THR A 27 7.65 -11.77 0.57
C THR A 27 7.84 -12.57 1.86
N LYS A 28 7.34 -12.07 2.99
CA LYS A 28 7.41 -12.76 4.30
C LYS A 28 6.16 -13.57 4.62
N SER A 29 5.03 -13.25 3.99
CA SER A 29 3.76 -13.94 4.23
C SER A 29 3.10 -14.29 2.91
N GLU A 30 3.10 -15.58 2.62
CA GLU A 30 2.43 -16.14 1.45
C GLU A 30 0.90 -15.94 1.48
N GLU A 31 0.30 -15.79 2.67
CA GLU A 31 -1.12 -15.44 2.81
C GLU A 31 -1.42 -14.06 2.23
N TYR A 32 -0.66 -13.02 2.60
CA TYR A 32 -0.84 -11.69 2.02
C TYR A 32 -0.61 -11.71 0.52
N LYS A 33 0.41 -12.45 0.04
CA LYS A 33 0.67 -12.63 -1.38
C LYS A 33 -0.52 -13.26 -2.11
N LYS A 34 -1.08 -14.35 -1.56
CA LYS A 34 -2.28 -15.00 -2.11
C LYS A 34 -3.49 -14.08 -2.09
N GLU A 35 -3.65 -13.25 -1.06
CA GLU A 35 -4.74 -12.28 -0.96
C GLU A 35 -4.63 -11.24 -2.06
N VAL A 36 -3.48 -10.57 -2.24
CA VAL A 36 -3.32 -9.58 -3.32
C VAL A 36 -3.47 -10.20 -4.70
N GLU A 37 -2.93 -11.41 -4.93
CA GLU A 37 -3.16 -12.14 -6.18
C GLU A 37 -4.65 -12.44 -6.39
N LYS A 38 -5.38 -12.82 -5.33
CA LYS A 38 -6.83 -13.08 -5.38
C LYS A 38 -7.66 -11.81 -5.60
N TYR A 39 -7.20 -10.66 -5.11
CA TYR A 39 -7.76 -9.34 -5.42
C TYR A 39 -7.43 -8.87 -6.85
N GLY A 40 -6.57 -9.58 -7.60
CA GLY A 40 -6.15 -9.19 -8.95
C GLY A 40 -5.02 -8.15 -8.96
N PHE A 41 -4.40 -7.89 -7.81
CA PHE A 41 -3.25 -7.00 -7.71
C PHE A 41 -1.96 -7.79 -7.93
N LEU A 42 -1.44 -7.69 -9.16
CA LEU A 42 -0.22 -8.36 -9.60
C LEU A 42 1.06 -7.55 -9.36
N GLY A 43 1.01 -6.44 -8.60
CA GLY A 43 2.15 -5.53 -8.47
C GLY A 43 2.14 -4.74 -7.17
N VAL A 44 3.34 -4.50 -6.64
CA VAL A 44 3.61 -3.60 -5.51
C VAL A 44 3.87 -2.17 -6.00
N PRO A 45 3.60 -1.13 -5.19
CA PRO A 45 2.98 -1.18 -3.86
C PRO A 45 1.49 -1.56 -3.93
N VAL A 46 1.01 -2.32 -2.94
CA VAL A 46 -0.43 -2.40 -2.66
C VAL A 46 -0.65 -1.82 -1.29
N THR A 47 -1.58 -0.88 -1.21
CA THR A 47 -1.96 -0.24 0.05
C THR A 47 -3.40 -0.57 0.34
N VAL A 48 -3.63 -1.11 1.54
CA VAL A 48 -4.97 -1.44 2.02
C VAL A 48 -5.32 -0.43 3.09
N VAL A 49 -6.39 0.32 2.88
CA VAL A 49 -6.92 1.33 3.81
C VAL A 49 -8.34 0.92 4.18
N GLY A 50 -8.51 0.38 5.39
CA GLY A 50 -9.79 -0.21 5.82
C GLY A 50 -10.21 -1.38 4.92
N ASP A 51 -11.38 -1.27 4.30
CA ASP A 51 -11.93 -2.25 3.34
C ASP A 51 -11.53 -1.97 1.88
N ARG A 52 -10.71 -0.95 1.62
CA ARG A 52 -10.27 -0.59 0.26
C ARG A 52 -8.83 -1.01 0.02
N ALA A 53 -8.64 -1.88 -0.95
CA ALA A 53 -7.31 -2.20 -1.47
C ALA A 53 -7.06 -1.40 -2.75
N VAL A 54 -5.98 -0.62 -2.76
CA VAL A 54 -5.52 0.16 -3.91
C VAL A 54 -4.13 -0.31 -4.32
N LYS A 55 -3.95 -0.51 -5.62
CA LYS A 55 -2.66 -0.85 -6.22
C LYS A 55 -1.95 0.42 -6.66
N GLY A 56 -0.64 0.50 -6.46
CA GLY A 56 0.25 1.58 -6.87
C GLY A 56 0.16 2.83 -5.99
N LEU A 57 1.09 3.76 -6.20
CA LEU A 57 0.95 5.14 -5.74
C LEU A 57 0.02 5.87 -6.72
N ASN A 58 -1.29 5.66 -6.57
CA ASN A 58 -2.30 6.35 -7.37
C ASN A 58 -2.96 7.48 -6.59
N GLN A 59 -3.61 8.38 -7.31
CA GLN A 59 -4.31 9.53 -6.75
C GLN A 59 -5.37 9.11 -5.70
N GLU A 60 -6.01 7.96 -5.88
CA GLU A 60 -6.97 7.41 -4.93
C GLU A 60 -6.35 7.10 -3.56
N LEU A 61 -5.11 6.59 -3.53
CA LEU A 61 -4.39 6.39 -2.27
C LEU A 61 -4.11 7.73 -1.59
N VAL A 62 -3.63 8.72 -2.35
CA VAL A 62 -3.33 10.06 -1.83
C VAL A 62 -4.61 10.72 -1.29
N GLU A 63 -5.73 10.59 -1.99
CA GLU A 63 -7.03 11.09 -1.54
C GLU A 63 -7.50 10.37 -0.27
N LEU A 64 -7.34 9.05 -0.15
CA LEU A 64 -7.68 8.30 1.06
C LEU A 64 -6.87 8.75 2.28
N ILE A 65 -5.57 9.02 2.08
CA ILE A 65 -4.69 9.55 3.12
C ILE A 65 -5.16 10.96 3.54
N GLN A 66 -5.45 11.83 2.56
CA GLN A 66 -5.95 13.19 2.82
C GLN A 66 -7.34 13.20 3.48
N LEU A 67 -8.20 12.22 3.19
CA LEU A 67 -9.53 12.06 3.80
C LEU A 67 -9.49 11.55 5.24
N GLN A 68 -8.37 10.96 5.68
CA GLN A 68 -8.17 10.51 7.06
C GLN A 68 -7.60 11.61 7.98
N LYS A 69 -7.42 12.83 7.45
CA LYS A 69 -6.93 14.02 8.15
C LYS A 69 -8.06 14.79 8.83
#